data_AF-A0A414XJA6-F1
#
_entry.id   AF-A0A414XJA6-F1
#
_cell.length_a   1.000
_cell.length_b   1.000
_cell.length_c   1.000
_cell.angle_alpha   90.00
_cell.angle_beta   90.00
_cell.angle_gamma   90.00
#
_symmetry.space_group_name_H-M   'P 1'
#
loop_
_entity.id
_entity.type
_entity.pdbx_description
1 polymer ?
#
loop_
_entity_poly.entity_id
_entity_poly.type
_entity_poly.pdbx_seq_one_letter_code
_entity_poly.pdbx_strand_id
1 'polypeptide(L)'
;MTEQEIYLERYDWTVHVMYDVHSKDAMKVRRHLRDLGCAGIPLEDACNLVLEGEANKGITYSNVDIRKTVVVIGWATSKAEYMNSLSHEMLHVVQHISEQFLINMYGEEACYLLGGLVQACCIRKG
;
A
#
# COMPACT_ATOMS: atom_id res chain seq x y z
N MET A 1 -6.62 11.56 6.56
CA MET A 1 -5.43 10.72 6.36
C MET A 1 -4.61 10.53 7.64
N THR A 2 -4.22 9.28 7.90
CA THR A 2 -3.18 8.90 8.89
C THR A 2 -2.09 8.06 8.21
N GLU A 3 -0.89 8.00 8.80
CA GLU A 3 0.28 7.32 8.21
C GLU A 3 0.90 6.28 9.16
N GLN A 4 1.45 5.22 8.58
CA GLN A 4 2.20 4.18 9.29
C GLN A 4 3.34 3.64 8.46
N GLU A 5 4.49 3.44 9.07
CA GLU A 5 5.57 2.65 8.49
C GLU A 5 5.58 1.25 9.11
N ILE A 6 5.70 0.24 8.26
CA ILE A 6 5.85 -1.17 8.62
C ILE A 6 7.19 -1.63 8.04
N TYR A 7 8.11 -2.01 8.91
CA TYR A 7 9.39 -2.58 8.49
C TYR A 7 9.34 -4.11 8.55
N LEU A 8 9.67 -4.75 7.44
CA LEU A 8 9.72 -6.20 7.30
C LEU A 8 11.18 -6.65 7.34
N GLU A 9 11.67 -6.97 8.53
CA GLU A 9 13.09 -7.30 8.76
C GLU A 9 13.62 -8.41 7.84
N ARG A 10 12.83 -9.48 7.63
CA ARG A 10 13.20 -10.62 6.76
C ARG A 10 13.54 -10.20 5.33
N TYR A 11 12.90 -9.15 4.82
CA TYR A 11 13.04 -8.71 3.43
C TYR A 11 13.80 -7.40 3.31
N ASP A 12 14.22 -6.80 4.43
CA ASP A 12 14.78 -5.45 4.47
C ASP A 12 13.90 -4.48 3.67
N TRP A 13 12.59 -4.54 3.95
CA TRP A 13 11.56 -3.86 3.15
C TRP A 13 10.71 -2.94 4.01
N THR A 14 10.55 -1.68 3.59
CA THR A 14 9.72 -0.70 4.33
C THR A 14 8.44 -0.40 3.55
N VAL A 15 7.30 -0.58 4.21
CA VAL A 15 5.98 -0.25 3.66
C VAL A 15 5.44 0.98 4.38
N HIS A 16 5.28 2.09 3.65
CA HIS A 16 4.64 3.30 4.12
C HIS A 16 3.17 3.31 3.70
N VAL A 17 2.27 3.20 4.67
CA VAL A 17 0.82 3.12 4.47
C VAL A 17 0.15 4.43 4.84
N MET A 18 -0.66 4.97 3.92
CA MET A 18 -1.54 6.13 4.11
C MET A 18 -2.99 5.65 4.14
N TYR A 19 -3.72 5.94 5.22
CA TYR A 19 -5.10 5.49 5.42
C TYR A 19 -6.10 6.65 5.34
N ASP A 20 -7.35 6.35 4.96
CA ASP A 20 -8.45 7.33 4.89
C ASP A 20 -8.03 8.57 4.09
N VAL A 21 -7.58 8.29 2.86
CA VAL A 21 -7.10 9.30 1.91
C VAL A 21 -8.29 9.86 1.13
N HIS A 22 -8.39 11.19 1.09
CA HIS A 22 -9.39 11.94 0.34
C HIS A 22 -8.72 12.77 -0.75
N SER A 23 -9.50 13.35 -1.67
CA SER A 23 -8.98 14.19 -2.76
C SER A 23 -8.13 15.38 -2.29
N LYS A 24 -8.43 15.93 -1.11
CA LYS A 24 -7.62 16.98 -0.46
C LYS A 24 -6.18 16.55 -0.13
N ASP A 25 -5.93 15.24 -0.04
CA ASP A 25 -4.64 14.66 0.31
C ASP A 25 -3.77 14.36 -0.95
N ALA A 26 -4.31 14.56 -2.16
CA ALA A 26 -3.66 14.22 -3.44
C ALA A 26 -2.22 14.75 -3.57
N MET A 27 -1.98 16.01 -3.16
CA MET A 27 -0.65 16.62 -3.24
C MET A 27 0.36 15.91 -2.34
N LYS A 28 -0.08 15.43 -1.17
CA LYS A 28 0.79 14.70 -0.25
C LYS A 28 1.08 13.29 -0.76
N VAL A 29 0.07 12.58 -1.25
CA VAL A 29 0.24 11.27 -1.90
C VAL A 29 1.22 11.35 -3.07
N ARG A 30 1.01 12.33 -3.96
CA ARG A 30 1.89 12.58 -5.11
C ARG A 30 3.34 12.80 -4.68
N ARG A 31 3.56 13.54 -3.60
CA ARG A 31 4.92 13.79 -3.06
C ARG A 31 5.57 12.47 -2.61
N HIS A 32 4.89 11.64 -1.82
CA HIS A 32 5.45 10.37 -1.36
C HIS A 32 5.81 9.44 -2.52
N LEU A 33 4.94 9.35 -3.53
CA LEU A 33 5.21 8.55 -4.73
C LEU A 33 6.43 9.07 -5.48
N ARG A 34 6.54 10.39 -5.69
CA ARG A 34 7.71 11.01 -6.33
C ARG A 34 9.01 10.82 -5.54
N ASP A 35 8.94 10.95 -4.23
CA ASP A 35 10.10 10.76 -3.33
C ASP A 35 10.60 9.30 -3.39
N LEU A 36 9.72 8.34 -3.73
CA LEU A 36 10.06 6.95 -4.00
C LEU A 36 10.57 6.68 -5.42
N GLY A 37 10.64 7.69 -6.29
CA GLY A 37 11.02 7.53 -7.69
C GLY A 37 9.88 7.15 -8.64
N CYS A 38 8.62 7.16 -8.19
CA CYS A 38 7.48 6.95 -9.07
C CYS A 38 7.37 8.14 -10.05
N ALA A 39 7.30 7.82 -11.35
CA ALA A 39 7.20 8.79 -12.43
C ALA A 39 6.40 8.23 -13.60
N GLY A 40 5.93 9.11 -14.48
CA GLY A 40 5.15 8.74 -15.66
C GLY A 40 3.75 8.24 -15.33
N ILE A 41 3.24 7.33 -16.15
CA ILE A 41 1.86 6.82 -16.11
C ILE A 41 1.45 6.30 -14.71
N PRO A 42 2.27 5.51 -13.98
CA PRO A 42 1.90 5.05 -12.64
C PRO A 42 1.65 6.18 -11.63
N LEU A 43 2.35 7.30 -11.77
CA LEU A 43 2.13 8.47 -10.90
C LEU A 43 0.86 9.22 -11.28
N GLU A 44 0.55 9.32 -12.57
CA GLU A 44 -0.67 9.99 -13.06
C GLU A 44 -1.92 9.20 -12.66
N ASP A 45 -1.91 7.88 -12.83
CA ASP A 45 -3.01 7.01 -12.40
C ASP A 45 -3.23 7.07 -10.88
N ALA A 46 -2.14 7.10 -10.10
CA ALA A 46 -2.20 7.32 -8.66
C ALA A 46 -2.84 8.65 -8.28
N CYS A 47 -2.46 9.72 -8.99
CA CYS A 47 -3.01 11.04 -8.76
C CYS A 47 -4.48 11.10 -9.15
N ASN A 48 -4.86 10.49 -10.27
CA ASN A 48 -6.25 10.45 -10.74
C ASN A 48 -7.12 9.68 -9.75
N LEU A 49 -6.69 8.53 -9.26
CA LEU A 49 -7.41 7.75 -8.25
C LEU A 49 -7.74 8.58 -6.99
N VAL A 50 -6.78 9.38 -6.52
CA VAL A 50 -6.99 10.25 -5.35
C VAL A 50 -7.81 11.50 -5.71
N LEU A 51 -7.55 12.12 -6.87
CA LEU A 51 -8.23 13.34 -7.31
C LEU A 51 -9.70 13.12 -7.68
N GLU A 52 -10.03 11.97 -8.28
CA GLU A 52 -11.40 11.54 -8.56
C GLU A 52 -12.21 11.39 -7.28
N GLY A 53 -11.54 11.13 -6.15
CA GLY A 53 -12.16 11.07 -4.83
C GLY A 53 -13.13 9.90 -4.67
N GLU A 54 -13.02 8.88 -5.51
CA GLU A 54 -13.87 7.69 -5.44
C GLU A 54 -13.55 6.86 -4.19
N ALA A 55 -14.60 6.41 -3.51
CA ALA A 55 -14.47 5.56 -2.34
C ALA A 55 -13.98 4.15 -2.70
N ASN A 56 -13.51 3.41 -1.69
CA ASN A 56 -13.24 1.96 -1.76
C ASN A 56 -12.13 1.58 -2.75
N LYS A 57 -11.24 2.51 -3.09
CA LYS A 57 -10.08 2.29 -3.93
C LYS A 57 -8.78 2.47 -3.15
N GLY A 58 -7.70 1.90 -3.69
CA GLY A 58 -6.35 2.09 -3.19
C GLY A 58 -5.35 2.11 -4.32
N ILE A 59 -4.10 2.35 -3.95
CA ILE A 59 -2.97 2.14 -4.84
C ILE A 59 -1.74 1.69 -4.07
N THR A 60 -0.98 0.80 -4.68
CA THR A 60 0.31 0.34 -4.19
C THR A 60 1.39 0.61 -5.22
N TYR A 61 2.46 1.26 -4.81
CA TYR A 61 3.66 1.47 -5.61
C TYR A 61 4.89 0.99 -4.87
N SER A 62 5.68 0.13 -5.50
CA SER A 62 6.95 -0.37 -4.96
C SER A 62 8.11 0.12 -5.79
N ASN A 63 9.12 0.68 -5.12
CA ASN A 63 10.45 0.79 -5.68
C ASN A 63 11.28 -0.38 -5.14
N VAL A 64 11.44 -1.39 -6.00
CA VAL A 64 12.10 -2.67 -5.67
C VAL A 64 13.60 -2.49 -5.42
N ASP A 65 14.25 -1.57 -6.13
CA ASP A 65 15.70 -1.32 -6.02
C ASP A 65 16.09 -0.83 -4.61
N ILE A 66 15.22 -0.01 -4.00
CA ILE A 66 15.43 0.50 -2.64
C ILE A 66 14.57 -0.22 -1.60
N ARG A 67 13.81 -1.26 -2.00
CA ARG A 67 12.93 -2.08 -1.14
C ARG A 67 11.97 -1.25 -0.30
N LYS A 68 11.30 -0.30 -0.96
CA LYS A 68 10.28 0.51 -0.31
C LYS A 68 8.98 0.48 -1.09
N THR A 69 7.88 0.50 -0.35
CA THR A 69 6.53 0.56 -0.91
C THR A 69 5.76 1.71 -0.28
N VAL A 70 4.97 2.38 -1.10
CA VAL A 70 3.91 3.30 -0.67
C VAL A 70 2.58 2.62 -0.96
N VAL A 71 1.74 2.50 0.07
CA VAL A 71 0.36 2.04 -0.02
C VAL A 71 -0.57 3.19 0.35
N VAL A 72 -1.57 3.43 -0.48
CA VAL A 72 -2.59 4.45 -0.29
C VAL A 72 -3.93 3.74 -0.20
N ILE A 73 -4.61 3.86 0.93
CA ILE A 73 -5.97 3.37 1.11
C ILE A 73 -6.90 4.58 1.12
N GLY A 74 -7.74 4.68 0.09
CA GLY A 74 -8.77 5.70 -0.01
C GLY A 74 -9.80 5.57 1.11
N TRP A 75 -10.59 6.62 1.29
CA TRP A 75 -11.74 6.57 2.17
C TRP A 75 -12.73 5.48 1.72
N ALA A 76 -13.42 4.87 2.67
CA ALA A 76 -14.32 3.75 2.41
C ALA A 76 -15.74 4.04 2.89
N THR A 77 -16.73 3.53 2.17
CA THR A 77 -18.15 3.69 2.52
C THR A 77 -18.59 2.79 3.66
N SER A 78 -17.82 1.75 3.99
CA SER A 78 -18.07 0.86 5.11
C SER A 78 -16.79 0.22 5.65
N LYS A 79 -16.86 -0.38 6.84
CA LYS A 79 -15.75 -1.16 7.40
C LYS A 79 -15.41 -2.39 6.52
N ALA A 80 -16.39 -3.02 5.90
CA ALA A 80 -16.17 -4.17 5.03
C ALA A 80 -15.39 -3.76 3.78
N GLU A 81 -15.80 -2.65 3.14
CA GLU A 81 -15.10 -2.10 1.99
C GLU A 81 -13.69 -1.63 2.36
N TYR A 82 -13.52 -1.00 3.53
CA TYR A 82 -12.19 -0.66 4.03
C TYR A 82 -11.27 -1.88 4.13
N MET A 83 -11.77 -2.98 4.70
CA MET A 83 -10.99 -4.20 4.83
C MET A 83 -10.65 -4.81 3.48
N ASN A 84 -11.58 -4.73 2.52
CA ASN A 84 -11.39 -5.19 1.14
C ASN A 84 -10.28 -4.39 0.43
N SER A 85 -10.36 -3.05 0.43
CA SER A 85 -9.32 -2.20 -0.16
C SER A 85 -7.97 -2.40 0.55
N LEU A 86 -7.95 -2.49 1.89
CA LEU A 86 -6.73 -2.74 2.65
C LEU A 86 -6.08 -4.06 2.26
N SER A 87 -6.82 -5.17 2.28
CA SER A 87 -6.24 -6.49 1.96
C SER A 87 -5.83 -6.60 0.48
N HIS A 88 -6.57 -5.95 -0.42
CA HIS A 88 -6.23 -5.85 -1.84
C HIS A 88 -4.86 -5.19 -2.02
N GLU A 89 -4.66 -4.01 -1.47
CA GLU A 89 -3.39 -3.29 -1.61
C GLU A 89 -2.23 -4.02 -0.91
N MET A 90 -2.48 -4.65 0.25
CA MET A 90 -1.45 -5.47 0.90
C MET A 90 -1.06 -6.69 0.06
N LEU A 91 -1.97 -7.25 -0.74
CA LEU A 91 -1.64 -8.33 -1.68
C LEU A 91 -0.66 -7.84 -2.77
N HIS A 92 -0.78 -6.61 -3.25
CA HIS A 92 0.21 -6.05 -4.18
C HIS A 92 1.59 -5.92 -3.54
N VAL A 93 1.68 -5.53 -2.27
CA VAL A 93 2.96 -5.55 -1.52
C VAL A 93 3.56 -6.96 -1.51
N VAL A 94 2.74 -7.96 -1.18
CA VAL A 94 3.14 -9.38 -1.15
C VAL A 94 3.62 -9.84 -2.52
N GLN A 95 2.94 -9.46 -3.60
CA GLN A 95 3.33 -9.80 -4.98
C GLN A 95 4.69 -9.22 -5.34
N HIS A 96 4.93 -7.93 -5.08
CA HIS A 96 6.22 -7.28 -5.37
C HIS A 96 7.37 -7.89 -4.56
N ILE A 97 7.16 -8.19 -3.27
CA ILE A 97 8.17 -8.88 -2.44
C ILE A 97 8.39 -10.30 -2.97
N SER A 98 7.32 -11.01 -3.33
CA SER A 98 7.40 -12.40 -3.79
C SER A 98 8.15 -12.52 -5.10
N GLU A 99 7.96 -11.58 -6.02
CA GLU A 99 8.73 -11.48 -7.26
C GLU A 99 10.23 -11.28 -6.98
N GLN A 100 10.58 -10.35 -6.08
CA GLN A 100 11.96 -10.04 -5.74
C GLN A 100 12.69 -11.18 -5.01
N PHE A 101 11.98 -11.95 -4.18
CA PHE A 101 12.56 -12.99 -3.32
C PHE A 101 12.21 -14.42 -3.77
N LEU A 102 11.61 -14.58 -4.94
CA LEU A 102 11.19 -15.88 -5.51
C LEU A 102 10.27 -16.68 -4.57
N ILE A 103 9.37 -15.99 -3.87
CA ILE A 103 8.38 -16.62 -3.01
C ILE A 103 7.26 -17.18 -3.89
N ASN A 104 6.87 -18.43 -3.64
CA ASN A 104 5.73 -19.02 -4.31
C ASN A 104 4.43 -18.36 -3.81
N MET A 105 3.75 -17.60 -4.69
CA MET A 105 2.46 -16.96 -4.40
C MET A 105 1.32 -17.95 -4.08
N TYR A 106 1.49 -19.24 -4.42
CA TYR A 106 0.54 -20.30 -4.06
C TYR A 106 0.93 -21.04 -2.77
N GLY A 107 1.98 -20.60 -2.07
CA GLY A 107 2.49 -21.22 -0.85
C GLY A 107 2.11 -20.47 0.43
N GLU A 108 2.29 -21.15 1.56
CA GLU A 108 1.98 -20.61 2.90
C GLU A 108 2.74 -19.33 3.23
N GLU A 109 3.98 -19.17 2.74
CA GLU A 109 4.79 -17.99 3.02
C GLU A 109 4.12 -16.69 2.55
N ALA A 110 3.51 -16.70 1.36
CA ALA A 110 2.77 -15.55 0.84
C ALA A 110 1.51 -15.27 1.68
N CYS A 111 0.79 -16.32 2.10
CA CYS A 111 -0.37 -16.21 2.98
C CYS A 111 -0.02 -15.54 4.32
N TYR A 112 1.05 -15.99 4.97
CA TYR A 112 1.50 -15.43 6.24
C TYR A 112 2.07 -14.02 6.08
N LEU A 113 2.72 -13.69 4.95
CA LEU A 113 3.17 -12.33 4.67
C LEU A 113 1.99 -11.37 4.56
N LEU A 114 0.94 -11.75 3.81
CA LEU A 114 -0.30 -10.97 3.73
C LEU A 114 -0.94 -10.80 5.11
N GLY A 115 -1.09 -11.91 5.86
CA GLY A 115 -1.67 -11.90 7.19
C GLY A 115 -0.94 -10.97 8.16
N GLY A 116 0.40 -11.03 8.17
CA GLY A 116 1.24 -10.18 9.01
C GLY A 116 1.14 -8.69 8.66
N LEU A 117 1.10 -8.35 7.36
CA LEU A 117 0.90 -6.98 6.90
C LEU A 117 -0.46 -6.42 7.35
N VAL A 118 -1.54 -7.16 7.13
CA VAL A 118 -2.89 -6.75 7.54
C VAL A 118 -3.01 -6.65 9.07
N GLN A 119 -2.38 -7.56 9.81
CA GLN A 119 -2.31 -7.52 11.26
C GLN A 119 -1.59 -6.26 11.76
N ALA A 120 -0.44 -5.91 11.16
CA ALA A 120 0.32 -4.72 11.52
C ALA A 120 -0.48 -3.41 11.32
N CYS A 121 -1.36 -3.37 10.33
CA CYS A 121 -2.27 -2.24 10.09
C CYS A 121 -3.35 -2.10 11.18
N CYS A 122 -3.67 -3.19 11.90
CA CYS A 122 -4.70 -3.18 12.95
C CYS A 122 -4.18 -2.76 14.33
N ILE A 123 -2.88 -2.91 14.60
CA ILE A 123 -2.29 -2.72 15.94
C ILE A 123 -2.26 -1.25 16.38
N ARG A 124 -2.32 -0.28 15.45
CA ARG A 124 -2.20 1.16 15.76
C ARG A 124 -3.50 1.87 16.16
N LYS A 125 -4.60 1.14 16.45
CA LYS A 125 -5.83 1.74 17.02
C LYS A 125 -5.81 1.74 18.56
N GLY A 126 -4.77 2.31 19.14
CA GLY A 126 -4.63 2.57 20.58
C GLY A 126 -4.25 4.02 20.81
#